data_AF-A0A1X7QXL2-F1
#
_entry.id   AF-A0A1X7QXL2-F1
#
_cell.length_a   1.000
_cell.length_b   1.000
_cell.length_c   1.000
_cell.angle_alpha   90.00
_cell.angle_beta   90.00
_cell.angle_gamma   90.00
#
_symmetry.space_group_name_H-M   'P 1'
#
loop_
_entity.id
_entity.type
_entity.pdbx_description
1 polymer ?
#
loop_
_entity_poly.entity_id
_entity_poly.type
_entity_poly.pdbx_seq_one_letter_code
_entity_poly.pdbx_strand_id
1 'polypeptide(L)'
;MSLAAIPIPGPIKSIFTTFPLRTYDPVDIKDTALQNELNKRTFVFENGKNDISSEKSFTLLIKEKPIKWKQSPAYICMDPIELFLQLSLCHKNEITLPLTYQTNDSLKASSQKMMIVNRPNLPSLIIKNQMIYRDELLSNLKLRFVGIQSQLAQLLDTDLYPFFGNKPLTSNDFNRAKQTLLQFSKFVESDDYDKNSLDYLDMKLASYILTLLYSTQVSNDIKQFIKEKCPKLKISAITTLKQLNPKLQPY
;
A
#
# COMPACT_ATOMS: atom_id res chain seq x y z
N MET A 1 21.58 -23.81 -39.80
CA MET A 1 20.73 -23.21 -40.86
C MET A 1 19.29 -23.23 -40.37
N SER A 2 18.69 -22.06 -40.20
CA SER A 2 17.32 -21.88 -39.70
C SER A 2 16.34 -22.13 -40.83
N LEU A 3 15.42 -23.09 -40.67
CA LEU A 3 14.31 -23.33 -41.59
C LEU A 3 13.32 -22.16 -41.48
N ALA A 4 13.34 -21.26 -42.46
CA ALA A 4 12.37 -20.18 -42.56
C ALA A 4 10.97 -20.79 -42.74
N ALA A 5 10.07 -20.53 -41.78
CA ALA A 5 8.68 -20.94 -41.86
C ALA A 5 8.01 -20.26 -43.06
N ILE A 6 7.53 -21.05 -44.01
CA ILE A 6 6.85 -20.57 -45.22
C ILE A 6 5.56 -19.85 -44.80
N PRO A 7 5.37 -18.56 -45.13
CA PRO A 7 4.16 -17.84 -44.79
C PRO A 7 2.99 -18.38 -45.60
N ILE A 8 2.09 -19.09 -44.92
CA ILE A 8 0.92 -19.70 -45.54
C ILE A 8 -0.08 -18.60 -45.95
N PRO A 9 -0.57 -18.58 -47.21
CA PRO A 9 -1.58 -17.63 -47.65
C PRO A 9 -2.86 -17.69 -46.82
N GLY A 10 -3.44 -16.52 -46.52
CA GLY A 10 -4.64 -16.36 -45.68
C GLY A 10 -5.81 -17.33 -45.96
N PRO A 11 -6.14 -17.66 -47.22
CA PRO A 11 -7.23 -18.59 -47.53
C PRO A 11 -6.97 -20.03 -47.08
N ILE A 12 -5.71 -20.48 -47.11
CA ILE A 12 -5.34 -21.82 -46.62
C ILE A 12 -5.38 -21.82 -45.10
N LYS A 13 -4.97 -20.71 -44.46
CA LYS A 13 -5.08 -20.53 -43.01
C LYS A 13 -6.54 -20.54 -42.54
N SER A 14 -7.48 -20.01 -43.32
CA SER A 14 -8.90 -19.98 -42.93
C SER A 14 -9.54 -21.37 -42.81
N ILE A 15 -9.08 -22.36 -43.58
CA ILE A 15 -9.55 -23.76 -43.53
C ILE A 15 -9.16 -24.42 -42.20
N PHE A 16 -7.99 -24.07 -41.66
CA PHE A 16 -7.51 -24.65 -40.40
C PHE A 16 -7.94 -23.85 -39.16
N THR A 17 -8.40 -22.60 -39.32
CA THR A 17 -9.03 -21.84 -38.23
C THR A 17 -10.52 -22.18 -38.04
N THR A 18 -11.08 -22.98 -38.95
CA THR A 18 -12.42 -23.55 -38.91
C THR A 18 -12.32 -25.04 -38.58
N PHE A 19 -12.18 -25.53 -37.35
CA PHE A 19 -13.14 -25.33 -36.27
C PHE A 19 -12.84 -26.34 -35.15
N PRO A 20 -12.93 -25.95 -33.87
CA PRO A 20 -13.59 -26.81 -32.91
C PRO A 20 -15.09 -26.89 -33.27
N LEU A 21 -15.61 -28.09 -33.52
CA LEU A 21 -17.02 -28.33 -33.92
C LEU A 21 -18.03 -27.81 -32.87
N ARG A 22 -17.60 -27.72 -31.61
CA ARG A 22 -18.30 -27.06 -30.51
C ARG A 22 -17.26 -26.47 -29.55
N THR A 23 -17.45 -25.21 -29.17
CA THR A 23 -16.82 -24.63 -27.99
C THR A 23 -17.80 -24.78 -26.83
N TYR A 24 -17.38 -25.48 -25.78
CA TYR A 24 -18.16 -25.57 -24.55
C TYR A 24 -18.07 -24.25 -23.78
N ASP A 25 -19.10 -23.98 -22.98
CA ASP A 25 -19.07 -22.87 -22.04
C ASP A 25 -17.91 -23.04 -21.04
N PRO A 26 -17.40 -21.93 -20.47
CA PRO A 26 -16.40 -21.98 -19.42
C PRO A 26 -16.83 -22.92 -18.29
N VAL A 27 -15.94 -23.83 -17.91
CA VAL A 27 -16.18 -24.70 -16.76
C VAL A 27 -16.01 -23.88 -15.49
N ASP A 28 -17.08 -23.74 -14.71
CA ASP A 28 -17.07 -23.11 -13.39
C ASP A 28 -16.30 -24.00 -12.38
N ILE A 29 -14.98 -23.88 -12.37
CA ILE A 29 -14.14 -24.56 -11.37
C ILE A 29 -14.24 -23.80 -10.05
N LYS A 30 -15.12 -24.28 -9.16
CA LYS A 30 -15.24 -23.78 -7.79
C LYS A 30 -14.29 -24.53 -6.86
N ASP A 31 -13.01 -24.17 -6.90
CA ASP A 31 -12.04 -24.68 -5.94
C ASP A 31 -12.23 -23.99 -4.58
N THR A 32 -12.99 -24.64 -3.69
CA THR A 32 -13.26 -24.12 -2.34
C THR A 32 -11.99 -24.05 -1.48
N ALA A 33 -10.99 -24.92 -1.72
CA ALA A 33 -9.74 -24.92 -0.97
C ALA A 33 -8.89 -23.71 -1.34
N LEU A 34 -8.74 -23.42 -2.63
CA LEU A 34 -8.05 -22.22 -3.12
C LEU A 34 -8.75 -20.94 -2.65
N GLN A 35 -10.09 -20.88 -2.72
CA GLN A 35 -10.85 -19.73 -2.24
C GLN A 35 -10.62 -19.49 -0.75
N ASN A 36 -10.64 -20.54 0.06
CA ASN A 36 -10.32 -20.43 1.49
C ASN A 36 -8.92 -19.86 1.70
N GLU A 37 -7.90 -20.34 0.96
CA GLU A 37 -6.54 -19.82 1.04
C GLU A 37 -6.43 -18.34 0.67
N LEU A 38 -7.08 -17.93 -0.42
CA LEU A 38 -7.14 -16.54 -0.86
C LEU A 38 -7.80 -15.65 0.20
N ASN A 39 -8.89 -16.12 0.79
CA ASN A 39 -9.58 -15.41 1.86
C ASN A 39 -8.67 -15.26 3.07
N LYS A 40 -7.80 -16.24 3.38
CA LYS A 40 -6.82 -16.12 4.46
C LYS A 40 -5.76 -15.05 4.24
N ARG A 41 -5.56 -14.61 3.01
CA ARG A 41 -4.54 -13.61 2.66
C ARG A 41 -5.16 -12.26 2.35
N THR A 42 -6.49 -12.15 2.41
CA THR A 42 -7.24 -10.97 1.98
C THR A 42 -7.80 -10.21 3.17
N PHE A 43 -7.60 -8.89 3.13
CA PHE A 43 -8.10 -7.91 4.09
C PHE A 43 -9.01 -6.96 3.33
N VAL A 44 -10.22 -6.77 3.83
CA VAL A 44 -11.24 -5.98 3.14
C VAL A 44 -11.25 -4.57 3.71
N PHE A 45 -11.22 -3.56 2.83
CA PHE A 45 -11.45 -2.18 3.25
C PHE A 45 -12.93 -1.97 3.56
N GLU A 46 -13.23 -1.20 4.59
CA GLU A 46 -14.61 -0.88 4.95
C GLU A 46 -15.05 0.41 4.25
N ASN A 47 -16.17 0.34 3.52
CA ASN A 47 -16.73 1.50 2.84
C ASN A 47 -17.38 2.46 3.84
N GLY A 48 -17.00 3.73 3.75
CA GLY A 48 -17.84 4.82 4.20
C GLY A 48 -19.01 4.98 3.22
N LYS A 49 -20.17 4.39 3.53
CA LYS A 49 -21.50 4.83 3.09
C LYS A 49 -22.05 4.50 1.69
N ASN A 50 -21.37 3.84 0.74
CA ASN A 50 -22.03 3.53 -0.55
C ASN A 50 -21.71 2.11 -1.08
N ASP A 51 -22.73 1.44 -1.60
CA ASP A 51 -22.58 0.28 -2.49
C ASP A 51 -21.78 0.71 -3.71
N ILE A 52 -20.61 0.12 -3.87
CA ILE A 52 -19.66 0.52 -4.91
C ILE A 52 -20.02 -0.19 -6.21
N SER A 53 -20.31 0.60 -7.24
CA SER A 53 -20.25 0.18 -8.65
C SER A 53 -18.96 -0.61 -8.91
N SER A 54 -19.06 -1.73 -9.65
CA SER A 54 -17.93 -2.60 -10.03
C SER A 54 -16.71 -1.85 -10.58
N GLU A 55 -16.91 -0.62 -11.07
CA GLU A 55 -15.87 0.24 -11.63
C GLU A 55 -14.83 0.77 -10.64
N LYS A 56 -15.14 0.89 -9.34
CA LYS A 56 -14.18 1.36 -8.31
C LYS A 56 -13.56 0.22 -7.50
N SER A 57 -13.62 -1.01 -8.02
CA SER A 57 -13.00 -2.18 -7.41
C SER A 57 -11.48 -2.14 -7.59
N PHE A 58 -10.75 -2.42 -6.51
CA PHE A 58 -9.29 -2.55 -6.57
C PHE A 58 -8.78 -3.58 -5.55
N THR A 59 -7.61 -4.14 -5.86
CA THR A 59 -6.88 -5.02 -4.93
C THR A 59 -5.45 -4.50 -4.76
N LEU A 60 -5.12 -4.04 -3.56
CA LEU A 60 -3.76 -3.68 -3.18
C LEU A 60 -2.98 -4.94 -2.82
N LEU A 61 -1.89 -5.22 -3.54
CA LEU A 61 -1.00 -6.33 -3.27
C LEU A 61 0.13 -5.87 -2.35
N ILE A 62 0.32 -6.59 -1.25
CA ILE A 62 1.35 -6.31 -0.23
C ILE A 62 2.22 -7.55 0.01
N LYS A 63 3.45 -7.31 0.48
CA LYS A 63 4.46 -8.35 0.69
C LYS A 63 4.29 -9.06 2.03
N GLU A 64 4.11 -8.29 3.09
CA GLU A 64 4.13 -8.80 4.46
C GLU A 64 2.73 -8.81 5.07
N LYS A 65 2.54 -9.61 6.13
CA LYS A 65 1.28 -9.67 6.84
C LYS A 65 1.08 -8.35 7.62
N PRO A 66 -0.04 -7.64 7.44
CA PRO A 66 -0.31 -6.42 8.18
C PRO A 66 -0.54 -6.74 9.66
N ILE A 67 -0.18 -5.80 10.53
CA ILE A 67 -0.32 -5.96 11.98
C ILE A 67 -1.55 -5.21 12.45
N LYS A 68 -2.24 -5.79 13.42
CA LYS A 68 -3.34 -5.12 14.13
C LYS A 68 -2.80 -3.95 14.94
N TRP A 69 -3.34 -2.77 14.73
CA TRP A 69 -2.93 -1.56 15.44
C TRP A 69 -3.25 -1.68 16.94
N LYS A 70 -2.34 -1.29 17.83
CA LYS A 70 -2.56 -1.48 19.28
C LYS A 70 -3.77 -0.74 19.83
N GLN A 71 -4.13 0.39 19.21
CA GLN A 71 -5.25 1.25 19.66
C GLN A 71 -6.54 0.99 18.88
N SER A 72 -6.56 0.02 17.95
CA SER A 72 -7.75 -0.24 17.11
C SER A 72 -7.79 -1.63 16.50
N PRO A 73 -8.97 -2.16 16.16
CA PRO A 73 -9.07 -3.33 15.29
C PRO A 73 -8.42 -3.20 13.90
N ALA A 74 -8.03 -2.00 13.45
CA ALA A 74 -7.50 -1.78 12.12
C ALA A 74 -6.15 -2.49 11.84
N TYR A 75 -6.00 -3.01 10.63
CA TYR A 75 -4.79 -3.62 10.10
C TYR A 75 -3.97 -2.60 9.30
N ILE A 76 -2.69 -2.47 9.63
CA ILE A 76 -1.75 -1.56 8.97
C ILE A 76 -0.55 -2.32 8.38
N CYS A 77 -0.08 -1.87 7.22
CA CYS A 77 1.13 -2.42 6.60
C CYS A 77 2.40 -2.03 7.38
N MET A 78 3.43 -2.88 7.31
CA MET A 78 4.70 -2.69 8.06
C MET A 78 5.84 -2.12 7.21
N ASP A 79 5.71 -2.11 5.88
CA ASP A 79 6.59 -1.37 5.00
C ASP A 79 6.07 0.08 4.82
N PRO A 80 6.92 1.11 4.91
CA PRO A 80 6.50 2.51 4.85
C PRO A 80 5.84 2.90 3.53
N ILE A 81 6.24 2.27 2.42
CA ILE A 81 5.69 2.53 1.09
C ILE A 81 4.35 1.81 0.94
N GLU A 82 4.24 0.57 1.40
CA GLU A 82 2.96 -0.16 1.45
C GLU A 82 1.93 0.58 2.30
N LEU A 83 2.34 1.05 3.49
CA LEU A 83 1.47 1.80 4.38
C LEU A 83 1.10 3.16 3.77
N PHE A 84 2.03 3.87 3.13
CA PHE A 84 1.73 5.11 2.43
C PHE A 84 0.68 4.91 1.34
N LEU A 85 0.81 3.85 0.53
CA LEU A 85 -0.19 3.51 -0.48
C LEU A 85 -1.54 3.15 0.15
N GLN A 86 -1.53 2.37 1.22
CA GLN A 86 -2.74 2.01 1.95
C GLN A 86 -3.48 3.26 2.42
N LEU A 87 -2.79 4.21 3.06
CA LEU A 87 -3.36 5.48 3.53
C LEU A 87 -3.82 6.36 2.37
N SER A 88 -3.03 6.44 1.29
CA SER A 88 -3.38 7.20 0.09
C SER A 88 -4.64 6.69 -0.59
N LEU A 89 -4.82 5.37 -0.64
CA LEU A 89 -6.03 4.74 -1.18
C LEU A 89 -7.24 4.96 -0.27
N CYS A 90 -7.04 4.91 1.05
CA CYS A 90 -8.06 5.30 2.03
C CYS A 90 -8.52 6.74 1.82
N HIS A 91 -7.58 7.67 1.71
CA HIS A 91 -7.85 9.09 1.47
C HIS A 91 -8.59 9.32 0.14
N LYS A 92 -8.05 8.78 -0.96
CA LYS A 92 -8.59 9.02 -2.31
C LYS A 92 -10.00 8.46 -2.51
N ASN A 93 -10.32 7.33 -1.86
CA ASN A 93 -11.61 6.66 -2.03
C ASN A 93 -12.56 6.84 -0.84
N GLU A 94 -12.19 7.68 0.15
CA GLU A 94 -12.96 7.91 1.38
C GLU A 94 -13.34 6.61 2.11
N ILE A 95 -12.41 5.65 2.12
CA ILE A 95 -12.61 4.33 2.72
C ILE A 95 -11.79 4.19 3.99
N THR A 96 -12.29 3.34 4.89
CA THR A 96 -11.65 3.08 6.18
C THR A 96 -10.72 1.88 6.12
N LEU A 97 -9.73 1.87 7.00
CA LEU A 97 -8.74 0.79 7.07
C LEU A 97 -9.42 -0.56 7.34
N PRO A 98 -8.83 -1.67 6.87
CA PRO A 98 -9.38 -3.00 7.11
C PRO A 98 -9.48 -3.30 8.61
N LEU A 99 -10.67 -3.63 9.13
CA LEU A 99 -10.88 -3.96 10.55
C LEU A 99 -10.86 -5.45 10.85
N THR A 100 -11.19 -6.28 9.86
CA THR A 100 -11.48 -7.70 10.09
C THR A 100 -10.80 -8.58 9.05
N TYR A 101 -10.34 -9.74 9.51
CA TYR A 101 -10.06 -10.90 8.66
C TYR A 101 -11.41 -11.55 8.34
N GLN A 102 -11.94 -11.34 7.13
CA GLN A 102 -13.31 -11.75 6.84
C GLN A 102 -13.41 -13.22 6.44
N THR A 103 -14.39 -13.90 7.03
CA THR A 103 -14.89 -15.22 6.65
C THR A 103 -15.80 -15.14 5.42
N ASN A 104 -15.91 -16.27 4.72
CA ASN A 104 -16.36 -16.46 3.32
C ASN A 104 -17.63 -15.72 2.84
N ASP A 105 -18.52 -15.27 3.72
CA ASP A 105 -19.80 -14.65 3.33
C ASP A 105 -19.72 -13.14 3.04
N SER A 106 -18.68 -12.45 3.52
CA SER A 106 -18.56 -10.98 3.39
C SER A 106 -17.64 -10.50 2.26
N LEU A 107 -16.79 -11.40 1.73
CA LEU A 107 -15.90 -11.14 0.59
C LEU A 107 -16.62 -10.98 -0.75
N LYS A 108 -17.88 -11.44 -0.85
CA LYS A 108 -18.69 -11.30 -2.07
C LYS A 108 -19.22 -9.88 -2.25
N ALA A 109 -19.24 -9.06 -1.20
CA ALA A 109 -19.83 -7.73 -1.21
C ALA A 109 -18.80 -6.59 -1.33
N SER A 110 -17.53 -6.80 -0.95
CA SER A 110 -16.54 -5.74 -0.99
C SER A 110 -15.74 -5.71 -2.29
N SER A 111 -15.80 -4.57 -2.98
CA SER A 111 -15.07 -4.32 -4.22
C SER A 111 -13.60 -3.94 -3.97
N GLN A 112 -13.23 -3.61 -2.74
CA GLN A 112 -11.93 -3.04 -2.38
C GLN A 112 -11.25 -3.90 -1.32
N LYS A 113 -10.05 -4.37 -1.64
CA LYS A 113 -9.33 -5.32 -0.80
C LYS A 113 -7.82 -5.12 -0.86
N MET A 114 -7.14 -5.71 0.11
CA MET A 114 -5.71 -5.78 0.23
C MET A 114 -5.33 -7.26 0.37
N MET A 115 -4.34 -7.74 -0.36
CA MET A 115 -4.00 -9.17 -0.43
C MET A 115 -2.51 -9.39 -0.29
N ILE A 116 -2.13 -10.35 0.55
CA ILE A 116 -0.73 -10.76 0.73
C ILE A 116 -0.31 -11.65 -0.44
N VAL A 117 0.76 -11.27 -1.11
CA VAL A 117 1.35 -12.02 -2.23
C VAL A 117 2.86 -12.09 -2.07
N ASN A 118 3.44 -13.25 -2.36
CA ASN A 118 4.89 -13.41 -2.42
C ASN A 118 5.37 -13.13 -3.86
N ARG A 119 5.66 -11.87 -4.18
CA ARG A 119 6.19 -11.43 -5.49
C ARG A 119 7.28 -10.37 -5.33
N PRO A 120 8.24 -10.30 -6.27
CA PRO A 120 9.16 -9.17 -6.34
C PRO A 120 8.41 -7.88 -6.72
N ASN A 121 8.98 -6.73 -6.37
CA ASN A 121 8.48 -5.39 -6.75
C ASN A 121 7.07 -5.04 -6.23
N LEU A 122 6.76 -5.43 -5.00
CA LEU A 122 5.58 -4.96 -4.26
C LEU A 122 5.87 -3.62 -3.57
N PRO A 123 4.84 -2.79 -3.29
CA PRO A 123 3.41 -3.02 -3.53
C PRO A 123 2.96 -2.87 -4.99
N SER A 124 1.80 -3.44 -5.35
CA SER A 124 1.17 -3.29 -6.66
C SER A 124 -0.35 -3.19 -6.54
N LEU A 125 -1.03 -2.66 -7.55
CA LEU A 125 -2.48 -2.43 -7.51
C LEU A 125 -3.15 -3.11 -8.69
N ILE A 126 -4.18 -3.91 -8.43
CA ILE A 126 -5.03 -4.49 -9.48
C ILE A 126 -6.30 -3.66 -9.57
N ILE A 127 -6.59 -3.10 -10.76
CA ILE A 127 -7.82 -2.37 -11.07
C ILE A 127 -8.38 -2.96 -12.36
N LYS A 128 -9.66 -3.35 -12.41
CA LYS A 128 -10.31 -3.88 -13.63
C LYS A 128 -9.49 -4.99 -14.33
N ASN A 129 -8.92 -5.92 -13.56
CA ASN A 129 -8.02 -6.99 -14.01
C ASN A 129 -6.70 -6.52 -14.66
N GLN A 130 -6.37 -5.23 -14.61
CA GLN A 130 -5.08 -4.68 -15.00
C GLN A 130 -4.21 -4.48 -13.77
N MET A 131 -2.95 -4.91 -13.87
CA MET A 131 -1.96 -4.76 -12.81
C MET A 131 -1.14 -3.50 -13.03
N ILE A 132 -1.14 -2.60 -12.05
CA ILE A 132 -0.32 -1.39 -11.98
C ILE A 132 0.83 -1.67 -11.01
N TYR A 133 2.06 -1.55 -11.48
CA TYR A 133 3.25 -1.88 -10.71
C TYR A 133 3.68 -0.74 -9.78
N ARG A 134 4.54 -1.07 -8.81
CA ARG A 134 5.08 -0.15 -7.81
C ARG A 134 5.59 1.17 -8.41
N ASP A 135 6.45 1.10 -9.42
CA ASP A 135 7.13 2.30 -9.94
C ASP A 135 6.14 3.25 -10.62
N GLU A 136 5.15 2.71 -11.32
CA GLU A 136 4.07 3.49 -11.92
C GLU A 136 3.17 4.12 -10.84
N LEU A 137 2.82 3.37 -9.80
CA LEU A 137 2.04 3.89 -8.66
C LEU A 137 2.77 5.03 -7.96
N LEU A 138 4.06 4.85 -7.67
CA LEU A 138 4.88 5.86 -7.02
C LEU A 138 5.08 7.07 -7.91
N SER A 139 5.24 6.90 -9.22
CA SER A 139 5.32 8.01 -10.17
C SER A 139 4.04 8.81 -10.20
N ASN A 140 2.88 8.15 -10.21
CA ASN A 140 1.58 8.82 -10.16
C ASN A 140 1.33 9.58 -8.85
N LEU A 141 1.81 9.06 -7.72
CA LEU A 141 1.73 9.76 -6.42
C LEU A 141 2.75 10.88 -6.31
N LYS A 142 3.92 10.77 -6.95
CA LYS A 142 4.91 11.85 -7.00
C LYS A 142 4.33 13.13 -7.60
N LEU A 143 3.45 13.01 -8.59
CA LEU A 143 2.73 14.14 -9.19
C LEU A 143 1.76 14.84 -8.23
N ARG A 144 1.43 14.24 -7.08
CA ARG A 144 0.55 14.84 -6.06
C ARG A 144 1.29 15.75 -5.09
N PHE A 145 2.61 15.67 -5.00
CA PHE A 145 3.39 16.60 -4.18
C PHE A 145 3.69 17.86 -4.98
N VAL A 146 3.35 19.03 -4.41
CA VAL A 146 3.58 20.33 -5.06
C VAL A 146 4.68 21.09 -4.32
N GLY A 147 5.58 21.73 -5.09
CA GLY A 147 6.63 22.58 -4.55
C GLY A 147 7.58 21.84 -3.60
N ILE A 148 7.76 22.40 -2.39
CA ILE A 148 8.73 21.90 -1.40
C ILE A 148 8.36 20.51 -0.86
N GLN A 149 7.09 20.12 -0.93
CA GLN A 149 6.63 18.81 -0.46
C GLN A 149 7.29 17.66 -1.24
N SER A 150 7.60 17.86 -2.52
CA SER A 150 8.26 16.84 -3.35
C SER A 150 9.68 16.55 -2.87
N GLN A 151 10.42 17.60 -2.50
CA GLN A 151 11.78 17.48 -1.95
C GLN A 151 11.75 16.80 -0.58
N LEU A 152 10.81 17.18 0.28
CA LEU A 152 10.61 16.54 1.58
C LEU A 152 10.23 15.06 1.44
N ALA A 153 9.34 14.73 0.51
CA ALA A 153 8.96 13.35 0.22
C ALA A 153 10.13 12.52 -0.31
N GLN A 154 11.04 13.11 -1.08
CA GLN A 154 12.26 12.45 -1.55
C GLN A 154 13.28 12.25 -0.43
N LEU A 155 13.38 13.22 0.50
CA LEU A 155 14.25 13.12 1.67
C LEU A 155 13.86 11.93 2.55
N LEU A 156 12.55 11.72 2.78
CA LEU A 156 12.04 10.54 3.50
C LEU A 156 12.46 9.22 2.82
N ASP A 157 12.31 9.13 1.50
CA ASP A 157 12.69 7.93 0.74
C ASP A 157 14.21 7.70 0.73
N THR A 158 15.02 8.76 0.76
CA THR A 158 16.48 8.66 0.67
C THR A 158 17.10 8.31 2.02
N ASP A 159 16.64 8.94 3.09
CA ASP A 159 17.28 8.83 4.41
C ASP A 159 16.63 7.80 5.33
N LEU A 160 15.31 7.56 5.20
CA LEU A 160 14.59 6.67 6.11
C LEU A 160 14.25 5.30 5.50
N TYR A 161 14.10 5.21 4.18
CA TYR A 161 13.84 3.91 3.53
C TYR A 161 14.96 2.86 3.73
N PRO A 162 16.27 3.23 3.80
CA PRO A 162 17.33 2.24 4.03
C PRO A 162 17.14 1.37 5.27
N PHE A 163 16.41 1.84 6.29
CA PHE A 163 16.13 1.08 7.53
C PHE A 163 15.20 -0.13 7.34
N PHE A 164 14.57 -0.24 6.17
CA PHE A 164 13.67 -1.34 5.80
C PHE A 164 14.30 -2.26 4.74
N GLY A 165 15.52 -1.94 4.29
CA GLY A 165 16.27 -2.76 3.34
C GLY A 165 17.14 -3.81 4.03
N ASN A 166 17.60 -4.80 3.26
CA ASN A 166 18.53 -5.83 3.73
C ASN A 166 19.99 -5.35 3.81
N LYS A 167 20.25 -4.07 3.52
CA LYS A 167 21.62 -3.52 3.46
C LYS A 167 22.09 -3.17 4.88
N PRO A 168 23.34 -3.52 5.26
CA PRO A 168 23.88 -3.08 6.54
C PRO A 168 23.90 -1.55 6.62
N LEU A 169 23.39 -1.04 7.73
CA LEU A 169 23.34 0.40 8.01
C LEU A 169 24.70 0.87 8.53
N THR A 170 25.13 2.03 8.04
CA THR A 170 26.34 2.72 8.49
C THR A 170 26.02 3.78 9.54
N SER A 171 27.00 4.22 10.33
CA SER A 171 26.83 5.34 11.27
C SER A 171 26.34 6.62 10.59
N ASN A 172 26.74 6.85 9.34
CA ASN A 172 26.27 7.98 8.53
C ASN A 172 24.78 7.89 8.21
N ASP A 173 24.24 6.69 7.99
CA ASP A 173 22.81 6.49 7.74
C ASP A 173 21.99 6.86 8.98
N PHE A 174 22.45 6.47 10.17
CA PHE A 174 21.82 6.87 11.43
C PHE A 174 21.86 8.39 11.65
N ASN A 175 22.98 9.03 11.36
CA ASN A 175 23.12 10.48 11.53
C ASN A 175 22.21 11.26 10.57
N ARG A 176 22.15 10.85 9.30
CA ARG A 176 21.23 11.44 8.31
C ARG A 176 19.78 11.27 8.73
N ALA A 177 19.38 10.05 9.11
CA ALA A 177 18.03 9.79 9.59
C ALA A 177 17.65 10.65 10.80
N LYS A 178 18.54 10.78 11.79
CA LYS A 178 18.31 11.64 12.97
C LYS A 178 18.14 13.11 12.57
N GLN A 179 18.98 13.62 11.67
CA GLN A 179 18.88 15.00 11.18
C GLN A 179 17.55 15.23 10.45
N THR A 180 17.18 14.32 9.56
CA THR A 180 15.92 14.37 8.80
C THR A 180 14.72 14.32 9.74
N LEU A 181 14.71 13.44 10.75
CA LEU A 181 13.66 13.39 11.78
C LEU A 181 13.57 14.71 12.57
N LEU A 182 14.70 15.33 12.93
CA LEU A 182 14.69 16.63 13.61
C LEU A 182 14.16 17.75 12.70
N GLN A 183 14.50 17.74 11.42
CA GLN A 183 13.98 18.70 10.44
C GLN A 183 12.45 18.57 10.32
N PHE A 184 11.94 17.34 10.16
CA PHE A 184 10.49 17.10 10.12
C PHE A 184 9.81 17.47 11.44
N SER A 185 10.45 17.23 12.59
CA SER A 185 9.90 17.66 13.88
C SER A 185 9.74 19.17 13.96
N LYS A 186 10.72 19.94 13.47
CA LYS A 186 10.62 21.40 13.39
C LYS A 186 9.56 21.85 12.37
N PHE A 187 9.47 21.15 11.24
CA PHE A 187 8.48 21.45 10.20
C PHE A 187 7.04 21.30 10.72
N VAL A 188 6.72 20.18 11.39
CA VAL A 188 5.38 19.94 11.99
C VAL A 188 5.06 20.93 13.12
N GLU A 189 6.08 21.56 13.69
CA GLU A 189 5.93 22.60 14.72
C GLU A 189 5.73 24.01 14.16
N SER A 190 6.06 24.23 12.88
CA SER A 190 5.96 25.55 12.27
C SER A 190 4.51 26.01 12.14
N ASP A 191 4.29 27.32 12.21
CA ASP A 191 2.95 27.93 12.05
C ASP A 191 2.42 27.77 10.62
N ASP A 192 3.31 27.56 9.64
CA ASP A 192 2.98 27.31 8.24
C ASP A 192 2.44 25.89 7.99
N TYR A 193 2.52 25.01 8.99
CA TYR A 193 2.01 23.65 8.90
C TYR A 193 0.54 23.58 9.32
N ASP A 194 -0.36 23.42 8.32
CA ASP A 194 -1.78 23.26 8.58
C ASP A 194 -2.11 21.86 9.14
N LYS A 195 -2.29 21.80 10.46
CA LYS A 195 -2.62 20.58 11.22
C LYS A 195 -4.00 20.02 10.89
N ASN A 196 -4.86 20.79 10.23
CA ASN A 196 -6.22 20.39 9.90
C ASN A 196 -6.34 19.87 8.47
N SER A 197 -5.41 20.24 7.59
CA SER A 197 -5.30 19.64 6.26
C SER A 197 -4.62 18.27 6.35
N LEU A 198 -5.12 17.32 5.56
CA LEU A 198 -4.52 15.99 5.43
C LEU A 198 -3.93 15.86 4.03
N ASP A 199 -2.62 16.05 3.92
CA ASP A 199 -1.91 15.99 2.65
C ASP A 199 -1.21 14.64 2.43
N TYR A 200 -0.79 14.39 1.18
CA TYR A 200 0.03 13.23 0.84
C TYR A 200 1.37 13.23 1.58
N LEU A 201 1.92 14.40 1.90
CA LEU A 201 3.14 14.48 2.69
C LEU A 201 2.91 13.99 4.13
N ASP A 202 1.77 14.31 4.73
CA ASP A 202 1.42 13.87 6.09
C ASP A 202 1.22 12.37 6.12
N MET A 203 0.52 11.82 5.13
CA MET A 203 0.33 10.38 5.00
C MET A 203 1.67 9.64 4.83
N LYS A 204 2.60 10.22 4.06
CA LYS A 204 3.93 9.65 3.85
C LYS A 204 4.79 9.76 5.11
N LEU A 205 4.80 10.92 5.76
CA LEU A 205 5.52 11.10 7.02
C LEU A 205 4.98 10.14 8.09
N ALA A 206 3.66 10.06 8.23
CA ALA A 206 3.01 9.14 9.14
C ALA A 206 3.39 7.68 8.84
N SER A 207 3.42 7.27 7.57
CA SER A 207 3.78 5.91 7.21
C SER A 207 5.20 5.54 7.62
N TYR A 208 6.18 6.45 7.43
CA TYR A 208 7.55 6.25 7.89
C TYR A 208 7.66 6.23 9.42
N ILE A 209 7.04 7.19 10.12
CA ILE A 209 7.15 7.27 11.59
C ILE A 209 6.50 6.06 12.26
N LEU A 210 5.31 5.64 11.80
CA LEU A 210 4.63 4.47 12.33
C LEU A 210 5.45 3.20 12.07
N THR A 211 5.92 2.99 10.85
CA THR A 211 6.71 1.79 10.55
C THR A 211 8.04 1.77 11.29
N LEU A 212 8.73 2.91 11.44
CA LEU A 212 9.96 2.99 12.25
C LEU A 212 9.70 2.65 13.73
N LEU A 213 8.59 3.11 14.29
CA LEU A 213 8.25 2.87 15.71
C LEU A 213 7.81 1.43 15.99
N TYR A 214 7.10 0.79 15.05
CA TYR A 214 6.39 -0.46 15.30
C TYR A 214 6.93 -1.67 14.52
N SER A 215 7.73 -1.48 13.47
CA SER A 215 8.39 -2.58 12.76
C SER A 215 9.41 -3.27 13.65
N THR A 216 9.48 -4.60 13.59
CA THR A 216 10.47 -5.40 14.32
C THR A 216 11.87 -5.34 13.70
N GLN A 217 11.96 -4.99 12.41
CA GLN A 217 13.21 -4.99 11.64
C GLN A 217 14.09 -3.76 11.93
N VAL A 218 13.50 -2.66 12.44
CA VAL A 218 14.19 -1.38 12.66
C VAL A 218 14.93 -1.37 14.00
N SER A 219 16.15 -0.82 14.00
CA SER A 219 16.99 -0.65 15.20
C SER A 219 16.28 0.07 16.34
N ASN A 220 16.53 -0.39 17.57
CA ASN A 220 16.00 0.22 18.79
C ASN A 220 16.50 1.65 18.99
N ASP A 221 17.69 2.01 18.49
CA ASP A 221 18.27 3.33 18.67
C ASP A 221 17.42 4.43 18.02
N ILE A 222 16.89 4.18 16.82
CA ILE A 222 16.00 5.13 16.14
C ILE A 222 14.63 5.18 16.80
N LYS A 223 14.11 4.02 17.23
CA LYS A 223 12.85 3.98 17.99
C LYS A 223 12.94 4.81 19.26
N GLN A 224 14.04 4.69 19.99
CA GLN A 224 14.29 5.46 21.20
C GLN A 224 14.47 6.94 20.87
N PHE A 225 15.24 7.26 19.82
CA PHE A 225 15.43 8.64 19.37
C PHE A 225 14.09 9.32 19.02
N ILE A 226 13.20 8.67 18.28
CA ILE A 226 11.88 9.24 17.94
C ILE A 226 11.07 9.47 19.22
N LYS A 227 11.07 8.50 20.16
CA LYS A 227 10.32 8.62 21.42
C LYS A 227 10.82 9.78 22.30
N GLU A 228 12.13 9.99 22.36
CA GLU A 228 12.74 10.97 23.26
C GLU A 228 12.89 12.36 22.65
N LYS A 229 13.26 12.44 21.36
CA LYS A 229 13.64 13.69 20.69
C LYS A 229 12.60 14.20 19.69
N CYS A 230 11.71 13.33 19.21
CA CYS A 230 10.67 13.70 18.24
C CYS A 230 9.25 13.29 18.68
N PRO A 231 8.80 13.59 19.91
CA PRO A 231 7.49 13.16 20.40
C PRO A 231 6.33 13.76 19.59
N LYS A 232 6.51 14.97 19.06
CA LYS A 232 5.48 15.64 18.25
C LYS A 232 5.26 14.96 16.90
N LEU A 233 6.31 14.41 16.28
CA LEU A 233 6.18 13.59 15.06
C LEU A 233 5.34 12.34 15.31
N LYS A 234 5.56 11.67 16.44
CA LYS A 234 4.75 10.51 16.82
C LYS A 234 3.28 10.90 16.99
N ILE A 235 3.00 12.03 17.65
CA ILE A 235 1.63 12.52 17.84
C ILE A 235 0.98 12.84 16.49
N SER A 236 1.66 13.61 15.63
CA SER A 236 1.20 13.94 14.28
C SER A 236 0.88 12.68 13.47
N ALA A 237 1.78 11.70 13.42
CA ALA A 237 1.56 10.45 12.70
C ALA A 237 0.34 9.66 13.19
N ILE A 238 0.09 9.64 14.51
CA ILE A 238 -1.10 9.01 15.09
C ILE A 238 -2.36 9.81 14.75
N THR A 239 -2.29 11.14 14.77
CA THR A 239 -3.41 12.01 14.40
C THR A 239 -3.80 11.83 12.93
N THR A 240 -2.83 11.80 12.01
CA THR A 240 -3.05 11.50 10.59
C THR A 240 -3.77 10.17 10.40
N LEU A 241 -3.34 9.13 11.13
CA LEU A 241 -4.01 7.83 11.09
C LEU A 241 -5.47 7.92 11.58
N LYS A 242 -5.72 8.65 12.68
CA LYS A 242 -7.05 8.87 13.25
C LYS A 242 -7.98 9.67 12.33
N GLN A 243 -7.48 10.67 11.62
CA GLN A 243 -8.27 11.42 10.65
C GLN A 243 -8.77 10.52 9.51
N LEU A 244 -7.93 9.60 9.03
CA LEU A 244 -8.28 8.63 7.99
C LEU A 244 -9.21 7.51 8.44
N ASN A 245 -9.30 7.28 9.75
CA ASN A 245 -10.18 6.28 10.29
C ASN A 245 -10.78 6.81 11.60
N PRO A 246 -11.89 7.57 11.54
CA PRO A 246 -12.51 8.17 12.71
C PRO A 246 -13.03 7.12 13.71
N LYS A 247 -13.17 5.84 13.30
CA LYS A 247 -13.44 4.71 14.20
C LYS A 247 -12.23 4.35 15.09
N LEU A 248 -11.11 5.06 14.98
CA LEU A 248 -9.90 4.95 15.83
C LEU A 248 -9.95 5.76 17.12
N GLN A 249 -11.09 6.34 17.50
CA GLN A 249 -11.20 7.00 18.79
C GLN A 249 -11.14 5.96 19.92
N PRO A 250 -10.32 6.19 20.97
CA PRO A 250 -10.36 5.35 22.16
C PRO A 250 -11.72 5.53 22.84
N TYR A 251 -12.31 4.41 23.28
CA TYR A 251 -13.23 4.44 24.41
C TYR A 251 -12.47 4.92 25.66
#